data_AF-A0A6A1UUE9-F1
#
_entry.id   AF-A0A6A1UUE9-F1
#
_cell.length_a   1.000
_cell.length_b   1.000
_cell.length_c   1.000
_cell.angle_alpha   90.00
_cell.angle_beta   90.00
_cell.angle_gamma   90.00
#
_symmetry.space_group_name_H-M   'P 1'
#
loop_
_entity.id
_entity.type
_entity.pdbx_description
1 polymer ?
#
loop_
_entity_poly.entity_id
_entity_poly.type
_entity_poly.pdbx_seq_one_letter_code
_entity_poly.pdbx_strand_id
1 'polypeptide(L)'
;MEDFSGMVEIATNRGLFNYYWRCNKAKTTLLCFADDLLLFSKGDLQSVSILHHYLSKFGSMSGLVPNPAKSQVFTCGVTSEVQGRMIEMLGFAVGTLSVRYLGVPLISSRLEKSDCQTLCNRILARIKSWVNNYLSYAGRLQLIKSVLIAIQAYWSSLFMLPK
;
A
#
# COMPACT_ATOMS: atom_id res chain seq x y z
N MET A 1 -1.78 -13.58 -10.53
CA MET A 1 -1.14 -12.26 -10.30
C MET A 1 0.18 -12.14 -11.02
N GLU A 2 1.00 -13.19 -11.09
CA GLU A 2 2.20 -13.22 -11.94
C GLU A 2 1.89 -12.88 -13.41
N ASP A 3 0.76 -13.36 -13.94
CA ASP A 3 0.29 -13.00 -15.28
C ASP A 3 0.08 -11.49 -15.46
N PHE A 4 -0.46 -10.81 -14.44
CA PHE A 4 -0.66 -9.37 -14.48
C PHE A 4 0.67 -8.63 -14.46
N SER A 5 1.62 -9.06 -13.62
CA SER A 5 2.98 -8.53 -13.61
C SER A 5 3.64 -8.68 -14.99
N GLY A 6 3.55 -9.87 -15.60
CA GLY A 6 4.10 -10.11 -16.94
C GLY A 6 3.45 -9.24 -18.02
N MET A 7 2.12 -9.04 -17.96
CA MET A 7 1.42 -8.14 -18.89
C MET A 7 1.89 -6.68 -18.77
N VAL A 8 2.09 -6.19 -17.55
CA VAL A 8 2.57 -4.82 -17.29
C VAL A 8 4.03 -4.67 -17.68
N GLU A 9 4.88 -5.68 -17.45
CA GLU A 9 6.28 -5.66 -17.91
C GLU A 9 6.39 -5.59 -19.44
N ILE A 10 5.57 -6.38 -20.16
CA ILE A 10 5.49 -6.31 -21.63
C ILE A 10 5.05 -4.91 -22.08
N ALA A 11 4.08 -4.31 -21.40
CA ALA A 11 3.63 -2.94 -21.68
C ALA A 11 4.76 -1.93 -21.50
N THR A 12 5.57 -2.13 -20.46
CA THR A 12 6.62 -1.20 -20.08
C THR A 12 7.83 -1.29 -21.00
N ASN A 13 8.17 -2.49 -21.47
CA ASN A 13 9.25 -2.73 -22.44
C ASN A 13 8.95 -2.16 -23.84
N ARG A 14 7.71 -1.79 -24.14
CA ARG A 14 7.35 -1.12 -25.41
C ARG A 14 7.73 0.37 -25.45
N GLY A 15 8.35 0.91 -24.40
CA GLY A 15 8.93 2.27 -24.38
C GLY A 15 7.94 3.41 -24.23
N LEU A 16 6.65 3.11 -24.07
CA LEU A 16 5.56 4.11 -23.94
C LEU A 16 5.25 4.46 -22.48
N PHE A 17 5.90 3.79 -21.52
CA PHE A 17 5.63 3.94 -20.10
C PHE A 17 6.82 4.56 -19.38
N ASN A 18 6.55 5.60 -18.59
CA ASN A 18 7.54 6.25 -17.76
C ASN A 18 7.37 5.81 -16.31
N TYR A 19 8.49 5.39 -15.71
CA TYR A 19 8.52 5.02 -14.30
C TYR A 19 8.47 6.24 -13.39
N TYR A 20 7.93 6.05 -12.19
CA TYR A 20 8.18 6.97 -11.10
C TYR A 20 9.68 7.10 -10.85
N TRP A 21 10.18 8.32 -10.60
CA TRP A 21 11.61 8.62 -10.60
C TRP A 21 12.44 7.75 -9.63
N ARG A 22 11.89 7.37 -8.46
CA ARG A 22 12.55 6.43 -7.53
C ARG A 22 12.45 4.97 -7.96
N CYS A 23 11.39 4.60 -8.68
CA CYS A 23 11.13 3.24 -9.12
C CYS A 23 11.87 2.89 -10.42
N ASN A 24 12.49 3.86 -11.09
CA ASN A 24 13.17 3.65 -12.37
C ASN A 24 14.33 2.64 -12.26
N LYS A 25 15.12 2.72 -11.17
CA LYS A 25 16.25 1.77 -10.95
C LYS A 25 15.78 0.35 -10.71
N ALA A 26 14.69 0.19 -9.95
CA ALA A 26 14.13 -1.11 -9.59
C ALA A 26 13.10 -1.62 -10.62
N LYS A 27 12.80 -0.83 -11.66
CA LYS A 27 11.76 -1.06 -12.67
C LYS A 27 10.41 -1.48 -12.07
N THR A 28 10.10 -1.00 -10.87
CA THR A 28 8.91 -1.43 -10.13
C THR A 28 7.70 -0.64 -10.59
N THR A 29 6.78 -1.29 -11.31
CA THR A 29 5.48 -0.74 -11.72
C THR A 29 4.35 -1.21 -10.81
N LEU A 30 4.55 -2.32 -10.11
CA LEU A 30 3.51 -3.09 -9.45
C LEU A 30 4.02 -3.66 -8.13
N LEU A 31 3.23 -3.51 -7.06
CA LEU A 31 3.35 -4.30 -5.85
C LEU A 31 2.02 -5.01 -5.59
N CYS A 32 2.09 -6.32 -5.42
CA CYS A 32 0.96 -7.21 -5.21
C CYS A 32 1.12 -7.90 -3.86
N PHE A 33 0.13 -7.80 -2.98
CA PHE A 33 0.05 -8.65 -1.81
C PHE A 33 -1.40 -9.06 -1.54
N ALA A 34 -1.68 -10.35 -1.67
CA ALA A 34 -3.04 -10.89 -1.61
C ALA A 34 -4.00 -10.07 -2.51
N ASP A 35 -4.98 -9.39 -1.93
CA ASP A 35 -5.96 -8.58 -2.67
C ASP A 35 -5.55 -7.11 -2.82
N ASP A 36 -4.46 -6.68 -2.17
CA ASP A 36 -4.02 -5.29 -2.18
C ASP A 36 -3.00 -5.05 -3.32
N LEU A 37 -3.40 -4.18 -4.25
CA LEU A 37 -2.62 -3.80 -5.43
C LEU A 37 -2.12 -2.36 -5.32
N LEU A 38 -0.81 -2.14 -5.50
CA LEU A 38 -0.24 -0.81 -5.66
C LEU A 38 0.39 -0.68 -7.04
N LEU A 39 -0.05 0.33 -7.79
CA LEU A 39 0.42 0.64 -9.12
C LEU A 39 1.22 1.95 -9.10
N PHE A 40 2.42 1.92 -9.67
CA PHE A 40 3.33 3.05 -9.72
C PHE A 40 3.58 3.45 -11.16
N SER A 41 3.35 4.72 -11.47
CA SER A 41 3.68 5.33 -12.76
C SER A 41 4.17 6.76 -12.58
N LYS A 42 4.79 7.31 -13.62
CA LYS A 42 4.98 8.75 -13.71
C LYS A 42 3.60 9.43 -13.84
N GLY A 43 3.48 10.65 -13.31
CA GLY A 43 2.28 11.48 -13.38
C GLY A 43 1.98 12.03 -14.78
N ASP A 44 2.05 11.18 -15.81
CA ASP A 44 1.70 11.49 -17.19
C ASP A 44 0.43 10.72 -17.56
N LEU A 45 -0.50 11.37 -18.29
CA LEU A 45 -1.76 10.74 -18.72
C LEU A 45 -1.54 9.48 -19.57
N GLN A 46 -0.46 9.45 -20.38
CA GLN A 46 -0.13 8.29 -21.20
C GLN A 46 0.20 7.06 -20.34
N SER A 47 1.04 7.22 -19.32
CA SER A 47 1.46 6.10 -18.46
C SER A 47 0.30 5.58 -17.62
N VAL A 48 -0.56 6.47 -17.13
CA VAL A 48 -1.79 6.12 -16.39
C VAL A 48 -2.79 5.39 -17.28
N SER A 49 -2.99 5.86 -18.52
CA SER A 49 -3.90 5.23 -19.49
C SER A 49 -3.48 3.80 -19.84
N ILE A 50 -2.16 3.58 -20.00
CA ILE A 50 -1.62 2.23 -20.22
C ILE A 50 -1.96 1.33 -19.03
N LEU A 51 -1.66 1.76 -17.79
CA LEU A 51 -1.96 0.95 -16.61
C LEU A 51 -3.46 0.64 -16.49
N HIS A 52 -4.32 1.62 -16.72
CA HIS A 52 -5.76 1.41 -16.72
C HIS A 52 -6.16 0.37 -17.79
N HIS A 53 -5.67 0.48 -19.02
CA HIS A 53 -6.00 -0.46 -20.08
C HIS A 53 -5.63 -1.90 -19.71
N TYR A 54 -4.43 -2.10 -19.16
CA TYR A 54 -3.99 -3.43 -18.72
C TYR A 54 -4.76 -3.92 -17.50
N LEU A 55 -5.12 -3.04 -16.57
CA LEU A 55 -5.96 -3.39 -15.42
C LEU A 55 -7.35 -3.86 -15.86
N SER A 56 -7.99 -3.14 -16.79
CA SER A 56 -9.29 -3.53 -17.35
C SER A 56 -9.21 -4.82 -18.17
N LYS A 57 -8.14 -5.00 -18.94
CA LYS A 57 -7.90 -6.24 -19.71
C LYS A 57 -7.68 -7.44 -18.79
N PHE A 58 -6.93 -7.26 -17.70
CA PHE A 58 -6.77 -8.30 -16.70
C PHE A 58 -8.09 -8.60 -16.00
N GLY A 59 -8.88 -7.57 -15.68
CA GLY A 59 -10.19 -7.74 -15.09
C GLY A 59 -11.19 -8.48 -15.98
N SER A 60 -11.17 -8.24 -17.30
CA SER A 60 -12.03 -8.97 -18.24
C SER A 60 -11.61 -10.43 -18.42
N MET A 61 -10.31 -10.73 -18.32
CA MET A 61 -9.79 -12.11 -18.42
C MET A 61 -9.97 -12.91 -17.12
N SER A 62 -9.77 -12.27 -15.96
CA SER A 62 -9.83 -12.93 -14.64
C SER A 62 -11.21 -12.87 -13.98
N GLY A 63 -12.08 -11.97 -14.44
CA GLY A 63 -13.33 -11.64 -13.76
C GLY A 63 -13.17 -10.76 -12.51
N LEU A 64 -11.96 -10.33 -12.17
CA LEU A 64 -11.68 -9.50 -11.01
C LEU A 64 -11.87 -8.01 -11.33
N VAL A 65 -12.72 -7.34 -10.56
CA VAL A 65 -12.99 -5.91 -10.74
C VAL A 65 -12.47 -5.12 -9.52
N PRO A 66 -11.68 -4.05 -9.72
CA PRO A 66 -11.26 -3.18 -8.63
C PRO A 66 -12.46 -2.57 -7.92
N ASN A 67 -12.45 -2.54 -6.59
CA ASN A 67 -13.51 -1.92 -5.81
C ASN A 67 -13.29 -0.39 -5.75
N PRO A 68 -14.13 0.43 -6.40
CA PRO A 68 -13.94 1.89 -6.46
C PRO A 68 -14.04 2.57 -5.08
N ALA A 69 -14.71 1.95 -4.10
CA ALA A 69 -14.79 2.50 -2.75
C ALA A 69 -13.50 2.29 -1.92
N LYS A 70 -12.66 1.31 -2.31
CA LYS A 70 -11.38 1.02 -1.66
C LYS A 70 -10.18 1.52 -2.48
N SER A 71 -10.32 1.58 -3.80
CA SER A 71 -9.29 2.06 -4.71
C SER A 71 -9.16 3.57 -4.63
N GLN A 72 -7.93 4.04 -4.42
CA GLN A 72 -7.62 5.46 -4.33
C GLN A 72 -6.44 5.80 -5.23
N VAL A 73 -6.43 7.04 -5.74
CA VAL A 73 -5.34 7.58 -6.55
C VAL A 73 -4.56 8.59 -5.73
N PHE A 74 -3.25 8.39 -5.68
CA PHE A 74 -2.32 9.30 -5.01
C PHE A 74 -1.46 9.98 -6.08
N THR A 75 -1.49 11.31 -6.11
CA THR A 75 -0.66 12.11 -7.01
C THR A 75 0.25 13.01 -6.21
N CYS A 76 1.44 13.28 -6.72
CA CYS A 76 2.41 14.17 -6.09
C CYS A 76 3.19 14.92 -7.18
N GLY A 77 3.23 16.25 -7.07
CA GLY A 77 3.94 17.10 -8.04
C GLY A 77 3.27 17.21 -9.41
N VAL A 78 1.95 17.02 -9.49
CA VAL A 78 1.14 17.10 -10.72
C VAL A 78 0.20 18.32 -10.63
N THR A 79 -0.06 18.99 -11.75
CA THR A 79 -1.02 20.11 -11.80
C THR A 79 -2.45 19.62 -11.57
N SER A 80 -3.30 20.46 -10.98
CA SER A 80 -4.69 20.12 -10.68
C SER A 80 -5.49 19.73 -11.93
N GLU A 81 -5.17 20.32 -13.09
CA GLU A 81 -5.76 19.98 -14.37
C GLU A 81 -5.47 18.54 -14.80
N VAL A 82 -4.19 18.14 -14.74
CA VAL A 82 -3.76 16.78 -15.10
C VAL A 82 -4.32 15.77 -14.10
N GLN A 83 -4.34 16.13 -12.81
CA GLN A 83 -4.96 15.32 -11.77
C GLN A 83 -6.46 15.10 -12.04
N GLY A 84 -7.20 16.15 -12.41
CA GLY A 84 -8.61 16.05 -12.78
C GLY A 84 -8.85 15.06 -13.93
N ARG A 85 -8.05 15.15 -15.00
CA ARG A 85 -8.13 14.24 -16.14
C ARG A 85 -7.78 12.79 -15.77
N MET A 86 -6.86 12.57 -14.83
CA MET A 86 -6.54 11.23 -14.33
C MET A 86 -7.69 10.63 -13.52
N ILE A 87 -8.33 11.43 -12.68
CA ILE A 87 -9.48 11.00 -11.87
C ILE A 87 -10.65 10.63 -12.77
N GLU A 88 -10.95 11.47 -13.76
CA GLU A 88 -12.02 11.21 -14.74
C GLU A 88 -11.76 9.93 -15.54
N MET A 89 -10.49 9.69 -15.92
CA MET A 89 -10.09 8.48 -16.63
C MET A 89 -10.20 7.22 -15.76
N LEU A 90 -9.77 7.28 -14.49
CA LEU A 90 -9.69 6.10 -13.60
C LEU A 90 -11.00 5.82 -12.85
N GLY A 91 -11.84 6.83 -12.63
CA GLY A 91 -13.07 6.70 -11.85
C GLY A 91 -12.86 6.44 -10.35
N PHE A 92 -11.65 6.66 -9.83
CA PHE A 92 -11.28 6.44 -8.43
C PHE A 92 -11.21 7.75 -7.64
N ALA A 93 -11.47 7.67 -6.34
CA ALA A 93 -11.33 8.82 -5.46
C ALA A 93 -9.85 9.22 -5.27
N VAL A 94 -9.60 10.52 -5.09
CA VAL A 94 -8.27 11.00 -4.68
C VAL A 94 -8.06 10.66 -3.22
N GLY A 95 -6.98 9.94 -2.93
CA GLY A 95 -6.55 9.63 -1.58
C GLY A 95 -5.46 10.58 -1.10
N THR A 96 -5.35 10.72 0.22
CA THR A 96 -4.21 11.38 0.89
C THR A 96 -3.26 10.32 1.44
N LEU A 97 -1.95 10.58 1.42
CA LEU A 97 -0.85 9.64 1.76
C LEU A 97 -0.74 9.28 3.27
N SER A 98 -1.85 9.01 3.93
CA SER A 98 -1.93 8.47 5.29
C SER A 98 -2.68 7.13 5.30
N VAL A 99 -2.51 6.36 4.22
CA VAL A 99 -3.24 5.10 4.01
C VAL A 99 -2.48 3.95 4.63
N ARG A 100 -3.20 2.99 5.18
CA ARG A 100 -2.62 1.80 5.81
C ARG A 100 -2.45 0.69 4.77
N TYR A 101 -1.23 0.18 4.62
CA TYR A 101 -0.89 -0.96 3.78
C TYR A 101 -0.20 -2.04 4.61
N LEU A 102 -0.64 -3.29 4.49
CA LEU A 102 -0.12 -4.43 5.27
C LEU A 102 -0.11 -4.22 6.79
N GLY A 103 -1.04 -3.42 7.30
CA GLY A 103 -1.08 -3.13 8.71
C GLY A 103 -0.24 -1.93 9.14
N VAL A 104 0.47 -1.21 8.28
CA VAL A 104 1.33 -0.08 8.70
C VAL A 104 0.98 1.17 7.88
N PRO A 105 1.01 2.39 8.46
CA PRO A 105 0.79 3.58 7.66
C PRO A 105 1.86 3.73 6.58
N LEU A 106 1.43 3.90 5.33
CA LEU A 106 2.27 4.34 4.23
C LEU A 106 2.49 5.84 4.41
N ILE A 107 3.69 6.19 4.86
CA ILE A 107 4.07 7.58 5.13
C ILE A 107 5.12 7.98 4.09
N SER A 108 4.97 9.17 3.52
CA SER A 108 5.95 9.74 2.58
C SER A 108 7.13 10.41 3.28
N SER A 109 6.97 10.77 4.56
CA SER A 109 7.93 11.38 5.46
C SER A 109 8.58 10.38 6.44
N ARG A 110 9.40 10.88 7.37
CA ARG A 110 9.90 10.08 8.49
C ARG A 110 8.75 9.78 9.46
N LEU A 111 8.81 8.62 10.10
CA LEU A 111 7.84 8.22 11.12
C LEU A 111 7.82 9.25 12.26
N GLU A 112 6.68 9.89 12.47
CA GLU A 112 6.50 10.84 13.57
C GLU A 112 5.98 10.12 14.82
N LYS A 113 6.07 10.79 15.98
CA LYS A 113 5.53 10.25 17.25
C LYS A 113 4.02 9.99 17.17
N SER A 114 3.31 10.79 16.39
CA SER A 114 1.87 10.62 16.09
C SER A 114 1.58 9.28 15.42
N ASP A 115 2.43 8.82 14.50
CA ASP A 115 2.26 7.53 13.82
C ASP A 115 2.51 6.35 14.77
N CYS A 116 3.49 6.50 15.68
CA CYS A 116 3.76 5.53 16.74
C CYS A 116 2.57 5.35 17.70
N GLN A 117 1.69 6.35 17.83
CA GLN A 117 0.48 6.21 18.65
C GLN A 117 -0.41 5.07 18.14
N THR A 118 -0.46 4.84 16.83
CA THR A 118 -1.21 3.72 16.24
C THR A 118 -0.64 2.38 16.68
N LEU A 119 0.69 2.26 16.75
CA LEU A 119 1.38 1.08 17.25
C LEU A 119 1.06 0.86 18.74
N CYS A 120 1.20 1.90 19.56
CA CYS A 120 0.88 1.85 20.99
C CYS A 120 -0.57 1.44 21.23
N ASN A 121 -1.52 2.02 20.50
CA ASN A 121 -2.94 1.70 20.61
C ASN A 121 -3.22 0.22 20.28
N ARG A 122 -2.51 -0.38 19.32
CA ARG A 122 -2.66 -1.81 19.00
C ARG A 122 -2.09 -2.72 20.08
N ILE A 123 -0.92 -2.38 20.60
CA ILE A 123 -0.30 -3.11 21.71
C ILE A 123 -1.25 -3.08 22.92
N LEU A 124 -1.76 -1.89 23.27
CA LEU A 124 -2.73 -1.72 24.35
C LEU A 124 -4.02 -2.49 24.11
N ALA A 125 -4.56 -2.49 22.88
CA ALA A 125 -5.76 -3.25 22.54
C ALA A 125 -5.57 -4.77 22.73
N ARG A 126 -4.39 -5.30 22.35
CA ARG A 126 -4.04 -6.72 22.58
C ARG A 126 -3.90 -7.04 24.06
N ILE A 127 -3.20 -6.19 24.81
CA ILE A 127 -3.03 -6.36 26.27
C ILE A 127 -4.41 -6.36 26.96
N LYS A 128 -5.27 -5.37 26.64
CA LYS A 128 -6.64 -5.28 27.20
C LYS A 128 -7.46 -6.54 26.88
N SER A 129 -7.35 -7.06 25.66
CA SER A 129 -8.02 -8.30 25.28
C SER A 129 -7.55 -9.50 26.11
N TRP A 130 -6.26 -9.59 26.45
CA TRP A 130 -5.74 -10.69 27.26
C TRP A 130 -6.03 -10.56 28.75
N VAL A 131 -6.18 -9.33 29.27
CA VAL A 131 -6.58 -9.09 30.66
C VAL A 131 -8.01 -9.60 30.92
N ASN A 132 -8.90 -9.50 29.93
CA ASN A 132 -10.27 -10.00 30.02
C ASN A 132 -10.39 -11.52 29.83
N ASN A 133 -9.30 -12.21 29.49
CA ASN A 133 -9.28 -13.66 29.36
C ASN A 133 -8.73 -14.28 30.65
N TYR A 134 -9.32 -15.40 31.10
CA TYR A 134 -8.87 -16.17 32.27
C TYR A 134 -7.53 -16.90 32.00
N LEU A 135 -6.48 -16.15 31.70
CA LEU A 135 -5.15 -16.65 31.37
C LEU A 135 -4.27 -16.74 32.61
N SER A 136 -3.57 -17.86 32.74
CA SER A 136 -2.52 -18.01 33.75
C SER A 136 -1.42 -16.96 33.57
N TYR A 137 -0.66 -16.71 34.65
CA TYR A 137 0.49 -15.80 34.58
C TYR A 137 1.49 -16.21 33.49
N ALA A 138 1.81 -17.50 33.41
CA ALA A 138 2.70 -18.05 32.39
C ALA A 138 2.14 -17.87 30.96
N GLY A 139 0.82 -18.06 30.78
CA GLY A 139 0.16 -17.83 29.49
C GLY A 139 0.24 -16.37 29.04
N ARG A 140 0.03 -15.42 29.96
CA ARG A 140 0.19 -13.98 29.67
C ARG A 140 1.64 -13.62 29.33
N LEU A 141 2.62 -14.16 30.06
CA LEU A 141 4.03 -13.93 29.76
C LEU A 141 4.41 -14.46 28.36
N GLN A 142 3.90 -15.64 27.99
CA GLN A 142 4.15 -16.21 26.68
C GLN A 142 3.54 -15.37 25.56
N LEU A 143 2.32 -14.87 25.73
CA LEU A 143 1.67 -13.99 24.75
C LEU A 143 2.40 -12.65 24.59
N ILE A 144 2.90 -12.07 25.68
CA ILE A 144 3.72 -10.87 25.62
C ILE A 144 4.97 -11.14 24.77
N LYS A 145 5.68 -12.24 25.04
CA LYS A 145 6.89 -12.60 24.31
C LYS A 145 6.66 -12.97 22.85
N SER A 146 5.59 -13.71 22.53
CA SER A 146 5.36 -14.17 21.17
C SER A 146 4.66 -13.14 20.28
N VAL A 147 3.71 -12.37 20.83
CA VAL A 147 2.87 -11.47 20.03
C VAL A 147 3.35 -10.03 20.10
N LEU A 148 3.62 -9.46 21.29
CA LEU A 148 4.00 -8.05 21.37
C LEU A 148 5.39 -7.80 20.78
N ILE A 149 6.34 -8.68 21.08
CA ILE A 149 7.69 -8.60 20.50
C ILE A 149 7.64 -8.75 18.98
N ALA A 150 6.82 -9.68 18.46
CA ALA A 150 6.66 -9.84 17.01
C ALA A 150 6.07 -8.59 16.33
N ILE A 151 5.07 -7.95 16.95
CA ILE A 151 4.50 -6.69 16.43
C ILE A 151 5.55 -5.59 16.40
N GLN A 152 6.32 -5.43 17.48
CA GLN A 152 7.40 -4.43 17.54
C GLN A 152 8.48 -4.74 16.50
N ALA A 153 8.91 -6.00 16.40
CA ALA A 153 9.93 -6.43 15.45
C ALA A 153 9.52 -6.12 14.00
N TYR A 154 8.27 -6.41 13.64
CA TYR A 154 7.72 -6.09 12.32
C TYR A 154 7.71 -4.59 12.01
N TRP A 155 7.40 -3.74 13.00
CA TRP A 155 7.46 -2.28 12.79
C TRP A 155 8.91 -1.79 12.68
N SER A 156 9.82 -2.33 13.49
CA SER A 156 11.24 -1.94 13.46
C SER A 156 11.98 -2.40 12.21
N SER A 157 11.52 -3.46 11.53
CA SER A 157 12.12 -3.89 10.26
C SER A 157 11.70 -2.99 9.08
N LEU A 158 10.55 -2.32 9.19
CA LEU A 158 10.01 -1.43 8.16
C LEU A 158 10.39 0.04 8.38
N PHE A 159 10.45 0.49 9.65
CA PHE A 159 10.68 1.88 10.01
C PHE A 159 11.81 2.01 11.02
N MET A 160 12.62 3.05 10.86
CA MET A 160 13.49 3.54 11.92
C MET A 160 12.63 4.22 12.97
N LEU A 161 12.45 3.56 14.12
CA LEU A 161 11.65 4.12 15.21
C LEU A 161 12.33 5.38 15.78
N PRO A 162 11.57 6.48 15.99
CA PRO A 162 12.12 7.69 16.60
C PRO A 162 12.54 7.43 18.05
N LYS A 163 13.54 8.19 18.51
CA LYS A 163 14.00 8.17 19.91
C LYS A 163 12.96 8.74 20.87
#